data_AF-A0A8D8GHC7-F1
#
_entry.id   AF-A0A8D8GHC7-F1
#
_cell.length_a   1.000
_cell.length_b   1.000
_cell.length_c   1.000
_cell.angle_alpha   90.00
_cell.angle_beta   90.00
_cell.angle_gamma   90.00
#
_symmetry.space_group_name_H-M   'P 1'
#
loop_
_entity.id
_entity.type
_entity.pdbx_description
1 polymer ?
#
loop_
_entity_poly.entity_id
_entity_poly.type
_entity_poly.pdbx_seq_one_letter_code
_entity_poly.pdbx_strand_id
1 'polypeptide(L)'
;MCISAPSATIYAYLGEFTKTERRTMMISFASVAVGLSSISVGTLGWIFLSFNWRLNLLDVVEFRPWRLLLILYSLPGAIGAAWMVFLPESPKFYLSQGRDDKALAVLQRMFLENHRKCTVEDFVVKRITPEVDAEEAKAKPKGFLAVMGSMWQQTVPLLRRPNLLYFVVCCALQFGMFFVSAGMGLWYPEIVNRITSANQSVPATICEVLQGVHSSDEDFVAYVEKECDDRMTQDVFVYVIVLGSIYTFLYLAMSTLLQKIRRGHILFFNLFTSGVCGVLLAYVNDPYFVLLCFCAFMVFAGSSISLVNGAAVSLFPTHVRAMAVCLSLMMGRLGSVAGTNLIGLIMEDSCTLTFNVFAGCSLLGAMLTLVLPSR
;
A
#
# COMPACT_ATOMS: atom_id res chain seq x y z
N MET A 1 -0.21 16.38 -2.08
CA MET A 1 -1.19 16.04 -3.13
C MET A 1 -0.61 15.17 -4.26
N CYS A 2 0.67 15.28 -4.62
CA CYS A 2 1.25 14.60 -5.79
C CYS A 2 1.68 13.12 -5.59
N ILE A 3 1.73 12.60 -4.36
CA ILE A 3 2.27 11.24 -4.09
C ILE A 3 1.23 10.13 -4.29
N SER A 4 -0.07 10.42 -4.10
CA SER A 4 -1.13 9.41 -4.22
C SER A 4 -1.67 9.24 -5.65
N ALA A 5 -1.36 10.19 -6.55
CA ALA A 5 -1.88 10.18 -7.91
C ALA A 5 -1.45 8.94 -8.71
N PRO A 6 -0.18 8.49 -8.70
CA PRO A 6 0.22 7.30 -9.45
C PRO A 6 -0.47 6.01 -8.96
N SER A 7 -0.64 5.85 -7.65
CA SER A 7 -1.32 4.67 -7.09
C SER A 7 -2.81 4.65 -7.47
N ALA A 8 -3.48 5.80 -7.40
CA ALA A 8 -4.89 5.92 -7.76
C ALA A 8 -5.14 5.65 -9.25
N THR A 9 -4.28 6.16 -10.14
CA THR A 9 -4.43 5.98 -11.59
C THR A 9 -4.22 4.53 -12.01
N ILE A 10 -3.28 3.79 -11.41
CA ILE A 10 -3.07 2.37 -11.72
C ILE A 10 -4.34 1.55 -11.41
N TYR A 11 -4.94 1.74 -10.23
CA TYR A 11 -6.16 1.01 -9.86
C TYR A 11 -7.37 1.39 -10.73
N ALA A 12 -7.49 2.67 -11.07
CA ALA A 12 -8.54 3.14 -11.98
C ALA A 12 -8.37 2.55 -13.38
N TYR A 13 -7.17 2.66 -13.95
CA TYR A 13 -6.81 2.13 -15.26
C TYR A 13 -7.10 0.62 -15.32
N LEU A 14 -6.56 -0.16 -14.38
CA LEU A 14 -6.79 -1.62 -14.35
C LEU A 14 -8.27 -1.99 -14.21
N GLY A 15 -9.03 -1.21 -13.43
CA GLY A 15 -10.46 -1.37 -13.28
C GLY A 15 -11.26 -1.13 -14.56
N GLU A 16 -10.77 -0.27 -15.46
CA GLU A 16 -11.43 0.04 -16.74
C GLU A 16 -11.23 -1.05 -17.80
N PHE A 17 -10.12 -1.80 -17.73
CA PHE A 17 -9.86 -2.96 -18.59
C PHE A 17 -10.44 -4.28 -18.03
N THR A 18 -11.04 -4.25 -16.84
CA THR A 18 -11.53 -5.45 -16.15
C THR A 18 -13.05 -5.42 -15.95
N LYS A 19 -13.70 -6.58 -16.16
CA LYS A 19 -15.13 -6.78 -15.82
C LYS A 19 -15.40 -6.46 -14.35
N THR A 20 -16.51 -5.79 -14.06
CA THR A 20 -16.87 -5.30 -12.71
C THR A 20 -16.74 -6.37 -11.63
N GLU A 21 -17.21 -7.59 -11.90
CA GLU A 21 -17.16 -8.73 -10.96
C GLU A 21 -15.74 -9.18 -10.60
N ARG A 22 -14.78 -9.00 -11.52
CA ARG A 22 -13.38 -9.47 -11.36
C ARG A 22 -12.41 -8.34 -11.00
N ARG A 23 -12.86 -7.09 -10.89
CA ARG A 23 -12.00 -5.92 -10.62
C ARG A 23 -11.18 -6.07 -9.35
N THR A 24 -11.83 -6.42 -8.23
CA THR A 24 -11.15 -6.55 -6.93
C THR A 24 -10.11 -7.67 -6.96
N MET A 25 -10.40 -8.79 -7.63
CA MET A 25 -9.46 -9.89 -7.81
C MET A 25 -8.25 -9.47 -8.65
N MET A 26 -8.48 -8.79 -9.79
CA MET A 26 -7.39 -8.30 -10.64
C MET A 26 -6.52 -7.25 -9.92
N ILE A 27 -7.12 -6.36 -9.15
CA ILE A 27 -6.42 -5.37 -8.32
C ILE A 27 -5.57 -6.06 -7.24
N SER A 28 -6.12 -7.09 -6.57
CA SER A 28 -5.37 -7.89 -5.59
C SER A 28 -4.20 -8.62 -6.25
N PHE A 29 -4.40 -9.18 -7.45
CA PHE A 29 -3.34 -9.83 -8.22
C PHE A 29 -2.24 -8.85 -8.63
N ALA A 30 -2.59 -7.67 -9.15
CA ALA A 30 -1.62 -6.63 -9.46
C ALA A 30 -0.82 -6.17 -8.23
N SER A 31 -1.42 -6.25 -7.03
CA SER A 31 -0.76 -5.90 -5.77
C SER A 31 0.31 -6.90 -5.33
N VAL A 32 0.43 -8.08 -5.97
CA VAL A 32 1.57 -8.99 -5.79
C VAL A 32 2.90 -8.28 -6.04
N ALA A 33 2.91 -7.28 -6.94
CA ALA A 33 4.06 -6.44 -7.21
C ALA A 33 4.61 -5.73 -5.94
N VAL A 34 3.77 -5.44 -4.94
CA VAL A 34 4.19 -4.84 -3.65
C VAL A 34 5.03 -5.81 -2.81
N GLY A 35 4.68 -7.10 -2.83
CA GLY A 35 5.48 -8.14 -2.19
C GLY A 35 6.82 -8.32 -2.89
N LEU A 36 6.79 -8.43 -4.23
CA LEU A 36 8.00 -8.54 -5.04
C LEU A 36 8.92 -7.32 -4.92
N SER A 37 8.37 -6.11 -4.80
CA SER A 37 9.16 -4.90 -4.58
C SER A 37 9.82 -4.93 -3.20
N SER A 38 9.14 -5.44 -2.17
CA SER A 38 9.71 -5.56 -0.82
C SER A 38 10.85 -6.57 -0.78
N ILE A 39 10.72 -7.71 -1.47
CA ILE A 39 11.81 -8.68 -1.65
C ILE A 39 12.99 -8.01 -2.37
N SER A 40 12.71 -7.29 -3.46
CA SER A 40 13.74 -6.62 -4.25
C SER A 40 14.48 -5.55 -3.44
N VAL A 41 13.76 -4.79 -2.60
CA VAL A 41 14.34 -3.82 -1.66
C VAL A 41 15.26 -4.51 -0.67
N GLY A 42 14.80 -5.57 0.00
CA GLY A 42 15.61 -6.35 0.94
C GLY A 42 16.87 -6.94 0.31
N THR A 43 16.74 -7.58 -0.86
CA THR A 43 17.86 -8.22 -1.57
C THR A 43 18.90 -7.22 -2.07
N LEU A 44 18.47 -6.14 -2.74
CA LEU A 44 19.41 -5.11 -3.20
C LEU A 44 20.05 -4.38 -2.01
N GLY A 45 19.27 -4.12 -0.95
CA GLY A 45 19.79 -3.56 0.29
C GLY A 45 20.91 -4.42 0.86
N TRP A 46 20.67 -5.74 0.97
CA TRP A 46 21.66 -6.69 1.45
C TRP A 46 22.92 -6.68 0.58
N ILE A 47 22.77 -6.81 -0.74
CA ILE A 47 23.92 -6.89 -1.66
C ILE A 47 24.77 -5.62 -1.58
N PHE A 48 24.16 -4.43 -1.64
CA PHE A 48 24.91 -3.19 -1.79
C PHE A 48 25.36 -2.58 -0.46
N LEU A 49 24.56 -2.67 0.61
CA LEU A 49 24.92 -2.11 1.92
C LEU A 49 25.88 -3.01 2.71
N SER A 50 26.10 -4.26 2.29
CA SER A 50 27.14 -5.12 2.89
C SER A 50 28.57 -4.66 2.58
N PHE A 51 28.76 -3.79 1.59
CA PHE A 51 30.09 -3.28 1.21
C PHE A 51 30.31 -1.86 1.74
N ASN A 52 31.53 -1.56 2.20
CA ASN A 52 31.91 -0.26 2.78
C ASN A 52 32.89 0.54 1.92
N TRP A 53 32.68 0.57 0.61
CA TRP A 53 33.54 1.36 -0.29
C TRP A 53 33.17 2.85 -0.26
N ARG A 54 34.15 3.70 -0.57
CA ARG A 54 34.01 5.17 -0.65
C ARG A 54 34.69 5.63 -1.93
N LEU A 55 33.97 6.33 -2.79
CA LEU A 55 34.50 6.90 -4.02
C LEU A 55 34.37 8.43 -3.95
N ASN A 56 35.49 9.15 -3.95
CA ASN A 56 35.48 10.60 -4.00
C ASN A 56 35.29 11.05 -5.46
N LEU A 57 34.11 11.57 -5.78
CA LEU A 57 33.82 12.17 -7.08
C LEU A 57 34.15 13.66 -7.03
N LEU A 58 35.10 14.07 -7.86
CA LEU A 58 35.45 15.48 -8.10
C LEU A 58 35.81 16.27 -6.82
N ASP A 59 36.31 15.61 -5.77
CA ASP A 59 36.60 16.17 -4.43
C ASP A 59 35.44 16.93 -3.75
N VAL A 60 34.22 16.84 -4.28
CA VAL A 60 33.02 17.52 -3.76
C VAL A 60 32.01 16.52 -3.20
N VAL A 61 31.98 15.29 -3.71
CA VAL A 61 30.96 14.30 -3.36
C VAL A 61 31.59 12.95 -3.01
N GLU A 62 31.46 12.54 -1.74
CA GLU A 62 31.73 11.16 -1.33
C GLU A 62 30.55 10.26 -1.77
N PHE A 63 30.80 9.42 -2.76
CA PHE A 63 29.87 8.43 -3.25
C PHE A 63 29.97 7.17 -2.38
N ARG A 64 28.86 6.82 -1.72
CA ARG A 64 28.72 5.67 -0.82
C ARG A 64 27.70 4.67 -1.38
N PRO A 65 27.75 3.38 -1.00
CA PRO A 65 26.86 2.34 -1.53
C PRO A 65 25.37 2.66 -1.50
N TRP A 66 24.87 3.35 -0.47
CA TRP A 66 23.46 3.76 -0.39
C TRP A 66 23.02 4.70 -1.54
N ARG A 67 23.94 5.50 -2.10
CA ARG A 67 23.62 6.37 -3.25
C ARG A 67 23.41 5.55 -4.52
N LEU A 68 24.23 4.51 -4.74
CA LEU A 68 24.03 3.56 -5.82
C LEU A 68 22.70 2.80 -5.64
N LEU A 69 22.38 2.41 -4.41
CA LEU A 69 21.12 1.75 -4.07
C LEU A 69 19.90 2.61 -4.45
N LEU A 70 19.92 3.91 -4.16
CA LEU A 70 18.85 4.84 -4.58
C LEU A 70 18.67 4.90 -6.09
N ILE A 71 19.77 4.90 -6.86
CA ILE A 71 19.71 4.85 -8.32
C ILE A 71 19.05 3.54 -8.77
N LEU A 72 19.48 2.40 -8.23
CA LEU A 72 18.93 1.09 -8.58
C LEU A 72 17.43 0.98 -8.25
N TYR A 73 16.99 1.52 -7.11
CA TYR A 73 15.57 1.56 -6.75
C TYR A 73 14.73 2.44 -7.69
N SER A 74 15.32 3.41 -8.38
CA SER A 74 14.61 4.26 -9.34
C SER A 74 14.40 3.61 -10.72
N LEU A 75 15.23 2.63 -11.08
CA LEU A 75 15.22 2.02 -12.42
C LEU A 75 13.89 1.35 -12.80
N PRO A 76 13.25 0.52 -11.93
CA PRO A 76 11.95 -0.08 -12.26
C PRO A 76 10.88 0.98 -12.56
N GLY A 77 10.91 2.11 -11.85
CA GLY A 77 10.01 3.25 -12.09
C GLY A 77 10.24 3.90 -13.45
N ALA A 78 11.50 4.13 -13.82
CA ALA A 78 11.86 4.68 -15.13
C ALA A 78 11.46 3.74 -16.29
N ILE A 79 11.70 2.44 -16.13
CA ILE A 79 11.27 1.41 -17.09
C ILE A 79 9.75 1.40 -17.22
N GLY A 80 9.03 1.47 -16.09
CA GLY A 80 7.56 1.55 -16.08
C GLY A 80 7.02 2.79 -16.80
N ALA A 81 7.66 3.94 -16.61
CA ALA A 81 7.29 5.19 -17.30
C ALA A 81 7.49 5.09 -18.82
N ALA A 82 8.61 4.51 -19.26
CA ALA A 82 8.83 4.24 -20.69
C ALA A 82 7.80 3.25 -21.25
N TRP A 83 7.44 2.21 -20.48
CA TRP A 83 6.46 1.21 -20.87
C TRP A 83 5.05 1.79 -21.05
N MET A 84 4.67 2.79 -20.27
CA MET A 84 3.35 3.42 -20.36
C MET A 84 3.06 4.02 -21.74
N VAL A 85 4.08 4.41 -22.52
CA VAL A 85 3.91 4.94 -23.88
C VAL A 85 3.28 3.91 -24.84
N PHE A 86 3.45 2.62 -24.56
CA PHE A 86 2.94 1.53 -25.40
C PHE A 86 1.55 1.02 -24.95
N LEU A 87 1.06 1.46 -23.80
CA LEU A 87 -0.24 1.06 -23.28
C LEU A 87 -1.37 1.83 -24.00
N PRO A 88 -2.48 1.17 -24.36
CA PRO A 88 -3.62 1.86 -24.96
C PRO A 88 -4.33 2.72 -23.93
N GLU A 89 -4.83 3.87 -24.35
CA GLU A 89 -5.78 4.64 -23.55
C GLU A 89 -7.06 3.82 -23.29
N SER A 90 -7.69 4.05 -22.15
CA SER A 90 -8.84 3.24 -21.75
C SER A 90 -10.08 3.48 -22.63
N PRO A 91 -10.92 2.45 -22.87
CA PRO A 91 -12.17 2.64 -23.60
C PRO A 91 -13.08 3.70 -22.97
N LYS A 92 -13.12 3.75 -21.63
CA LYS A 92 -13.92 4.73 -20.88
C LYS A 92 -13.42 6.16 -21.06
N PHE A 93 -12.11 6.36 -21.11
CA PHE A 93 -11.52 7.66 -21.41
C PHE A 93 -11.91 8.14 -22.81
N TYR A 94 -11.85 7.28 -23.82
CA TYR A 94 -12.29 7.66 -25.17
C TYR A 94 -13.77 8.03 -25.24
N LEU A 95 -14.64 7.28 -24.55
CA LEU A 95 -16.08 7.59 -24.47
C LEU A 95 -16.33 8.94 -23.78
N SER A 96 -15.59 9.28 -22.72
CA SER A 96 -15.74 10.58 -22.05
C SER A 96 -15.32 11.76 -22.93
N GLN A 97 -14.43 11.52 -23.91
CA GLN A 97 -14.03 12.49 -24.92
C GLN A 97 -14.93 12.49 -26.17
N GLY A 98 -16.01 11.70 -26.20
CA GLY A 98 -16.89 11.54 -27.37
C GLY A 98 -16.23 10.85 -28.57
N ARG A 99 -15.20 10.03 -28.33
CA ARG A 99 -14.43 9.31 -29.36
C ARG A 99 -14.82 7.83 -29.40
N ASP A 100 -16.08 7.56 -29.73
CA ASP A 100 -16.68 6.22 -29.66
C ASP A 100 -15.96 5.18 -30.54
N ASP A 101 -15.53 5.57 -31.75
CA ASP A 101 -14.80 4.69 -32.67
C ASP A 101 -13.49 4.17 -32.07
N LYS A 102 -12.77 5.04 -31.35
CA LYS A 102 -11.51 4.66 -30.68
C LYS A 102 -11.78 3.75 -29.49
N ALA A 103 -12.85 4.01 -28.73
CA ALA A 103 -13.27 3.13 -27.64
C ALA A 103 -13.60 1.72 -28.15
N LEU A 104 -14.32 1.63 -29.27
CA LEU A 104 -14.69 0.37 -29.91
C LEU A 104 -13.47 -0.38 -30.44
N ALA A 105 -12.53 0.32 -31.06
CA ALA A 105 -11.26 -0.26 -31.53
C ALA A 105 -10.43 -0.88 -30.38
N VAL A 106 -10.37 -0.22 -29.22
CA VAL A 106 -9.68 -0.78 -28.04
C VAL A 106 -10.39 -2.04 -27.53
N LEU A 107 -11.73 -2.03 -27.43
CA LEU A 107 -12.49 -3.21 -27.02
C LEU A 107 -12.35 -4.38 -28.00
N GLN A 108 -12.34 -4.10 -29.30
CA GLN A 108 -12.12 -5.10 -30.33
C GLN A 108 -10.72 -5.71 -30.23
N ARG A 109 -9.69 -4.88 -30.02
CA ARG A 109 -8.32 -5.36 -29.76
C ARG A 109 -8.27 -6.28 -28.54
N MET A 110 -8.89 -5.86 -27.42
CA MET A 110 -8.98 -6.69 -26.22
C MET A 110 -9.72 -8.01 -26.47
N PHE A 111 -10.77 -7.99 -27.29
CA PHE A 111 -11.52 -9.20 -27.64
C PHE A 111 -10.66 -10.20 -28.39
N LEU A 112 -9.94 -9.74 -29.43
CA LEU A 112 -9.05 -10.57 -30.25
C LEU A 112 -7.85 -11.11 -29.46
N GLU A 113 -7.26 -10.30 -28.57
CA GLU A 113 -6.16 -10.73 -27.71
C GLU A 113 -6.59 -11.80 -26.71
N ASN A 114 -7.82 -11.70 -26.17
CA ASN A 114 -8.38 -12.70 -25.26
C ASN A 114 -8.93 -13.96 -25.98
N HIS A 115 -9.33 -13.83 -27.25
CA HIS A 115 -9.90 -14.91 -28.05
C HIS A 115 -9.09 -15.09 -29.34
N ARG A 116 -7.90 -15.68 -29.23
CA ARG A 116 -6.95 -15.84 -30.35
C ARG A 116 -7.50 -16.60 -31.58
N LYS A 117 -8.63 -17.31 -31.43
CA LYS A 117 -9.29 -18.06 -32.51
C LYS A 117 -10.43 -17.28 -33.19
N CYS A 118 -10.82 -16.14 -32.63
CA CYS A 118 -11.90 -15.31 -33.15
C CYS A 118 -11.35 -14.23 -34.09
N THR A 119 -12.20 -13.77 -34.98
CA THR A 119 -11.94 -12.69 -35.93
C THR A 119 -12.71 -11.43 -35.54
N VAL A 120 -12.51 -10.35 -36.30
CA VAL A 120 -13.23 -9.09 -36.11
C VAL A 120 -14.74 -9.27 -36.23
N GLU A 121 -15.18 -10.18 -37.08
CA GLU A 121 -16.61 -10.43 -37.34
C GLU A 121 -17.33 -11.06 -36.13
N ASP A 122 -16.58 -11.77 -35.28
CA ASP A 122 -17.11 -12.36 -34.04
C ASP A 122 -17.36 -11.31 -32.95
N PHE A 123 -16.90 -10.06 -33.13
CA PHE A 123 -17.12 -8.98 -32.20
C PHE A 123 -18.52 -8.36 -32.37
N VAL A 124 -19.46 -8.80 -31.52
CA VAL A 124 -20.88 -8.45 -31.63
C VAL A 124 -21.21 -7.00 -31.22
N VAL A 125 -20.34 -6.34 -30.45
CA VAL A 125 -20.61 -5.00 -29.90
C VAL A 125 -20.40 -3.93 -30.97
N LYS A 126 -21.49 -3.25 -31.38
CA LYS A 126 -21.46 -2.20 -32.41
C LYS A 126 -21.58 -0.77 -31.86
N ARG A 127 -22.15 -0.62 -30.67
CA ARG A 127 -22.34 0.68 -30.00
C ARG A 127 -22.16 0.52 -28.50
N ILE A 128 -21.63 1.55 -27.87
CA ILE A 128 -21.41 1.61 -26.43
C ILE A 128 -22.17 2.82 -25.91
N THR A 129 -23.06 2.61 -24.94
CA THR A 129 -23.76 3.71 -24.28
C THR A 129 -22.90 4.24 -23.14
N PRO A 130 -22.62 5.56 -23.08
CA PRO A 130 -21.94 6.15 -21.93
C PRO A 130 -22.76 5.98 -20.64
N GLU A 131 -22.09 5.81 -19.50
CA GLU A 131 -22.72 5.61 -18.18
C GLU A 131 -23.35 6.91 -17.59
N VAL A 132 -23.06 8.09 -18.16
CA VAL A 132 -23.57 9.42 -17.74
C VAL A 132 -23.65 10.36 -18.96
N ASP A 133 -24.62 11.27 -19.00
CA ASP A 133 -24.85 12.25 -20.08
C ASP A 133 -23.55 12.98 -20.49
N ALA A 134 -23.17 12.80 -21.76
CA ALA A 134 -21.95 13.32 -22.37
C ALA A 134 -21.86 14.87 -22.41
N GLU A 135 -22.80 15.58 -21.80
CA GLU A 135 -22.81 17.04 -21.73
C GLU A 135 -21.92 17.59 -20.60
N GLU A 136 -21.85 16.95 -19.44
CA GLU A 136 -21.00 17.45 -18.33
C GLU A 136 -19.50 17.21 -18.56
N ALA A 137 -19.12 16.19 -19.34
CA ALA A 137 -17.72 15.84 -19.62
C ALA A 137 -17.03 16.80 -20.61
N LYS A 138 -17.78 17.65 -21.32
CA LYS A 138 -17.25 18.53 -22.38
C LYS A 138 -16.59 19.82 -21.86
N ALA A 139 -16.91 20.25 -20.63
CA ALA A 139 -16.37 21.49 -20.09
C ALA A 139 -14.96 21.27 -19.51
N LYS A 140 -13.91 21.51 -20.31
CA LYS A 140 -12.54 21.61 -19.78
C LYS A 140 -12.43 22.91 -18.95
N PRO A 141 -12.28 22.84 -17.61
CA PRO A 141 -12.10 24.04 -16.80
C PRO A 141 -10.80 24.75 -17.20
N LYS A 142 -10.90 26.03 -17.58
CA LYS A 142 -9.73 26.88 -17.87
C LYS A 142 -9.39 27.71 -16.62
N GLY A 143 -8.17 27.55 -16.11
CA GLY A 143 -7.66 28.29 -14.94
C GLY A 143 -7.82 27.56 -13.61
N PHE A 144 -7.01 27.94 -12.62
CA PHE A 144 -6.94 27.28 -11.31
C PHE A 144 -8.28 27.28 -10.56
N LEU A 145 -9.03 28.40 -10.60
CA LEU A 145 -10.33 28.53 -9.94
C LEU A 145 -11.39 27.61 -10.56
N ALA A 146 -11.37 27.43 -11.88
CA ALA A 146 -12.27 26.52 -12.58
C ALA A 146 -11.92 25.05 -12.29
N VAL A 147 -10.62 24.73 -12.16
CA VAL A 147 -10.17 23.38 -11.74
C VAL A 147 -10.63 23.09 -10.31
N MET A 148 -10.49 24.06 -9.39
CA MET A 148 -10.95 23.88 -8.01
C MET A 148 -12.47 23.79 -7.92
N GLY A 149 -13.20 24.58 -8.73
CA GLY A 149 -14.65 24.46 -8.88
C GLY A 149 -15.08 23.09 -9.43
N SER A 150 -14.34 22.55 -10.41
CA SER A 150 -14.57 21.21 -10.96
C SER A 150 -14.27 20.10 -9.93
N MET A 151 -13.18 20.21 -9.17
CA MET A 151 -12.89 19.30 -8.06
C MET A 151 -13.98 19.34 -6.99
N TRP A 152 -14.48 20.54 -6.65
CA TRP A 152 -15.59 20.70 -5.72
C TRP A 152 -16.87 20.02 -6.23
N GLN A 153 -17.24 20.24 -7.49
CA GLN A 153 -18.39 19.60 -8.12
C GLN A 153 -18.28 18.07 -8.15
N GLN A 154 -17.08 17.50 -8.31
CA GLN A 154 -16.85 16.05 -8.23
C GLN A 154 -16.81 15.53 -6.78
N THR A 155 -16.48 16.37 -5.80
CA THR A 155 -16.39 15.97 -4.38
C THR A 155 -17.76 16.00 -3.69
N VAL A 156 -18.62 16.97 -4.03
CA VAL A 156 -19.95 17.13 -3.42
C VAL A 156 -20.82 15.86 -3.52
N PRO A 157 -20.88 15.13 -4.65
CA PRO A 157 -21.64 13.87 -4.75
C PRO A 157 -21.15 12.77 -3.80
N LEU A 158 -19.86 12.76 -3.44
CA LEU A 158 -19.32 11.83 -2.44
C LEU A 158 -19.82 12.16 -1.04
N LEU A 159 -20.08 13.44 -0.77
CA LEU A 159 -20.54 13.94 0.52
C LEU A 159 -22.07 13.92 0.66
N ARG A 160 -22.82 13.52 -0.38
CA ARG A 160 -24.26 13.34 -0.33
C ARG A 160 -24.63 11.91 0.07
N ARG A 161 -25.77 11.74 0.75
CA ARG A 161 -26.34 10.41 0.99
C ARG A 161 -26.79 9.79 -0.36
N PRO A 162 -26.68 8.47 -0.57
CA PRO A 162 -26.24 7.41 0.36
C PRO A 162 -24.72 7.17 0.42
N ASN A 163 -23.92 7.80 -0.44
CA ASN A 163 -22.50 7.49 -0.63
C ASN A 163 -21.59 7.99 0.50
N LEU A 164 -22.02 9.02 1.24
CA LEU A 164 -21.24 9.62 2.34
C LEU A 164 -20.79 8.58 3.38
N LEU A 165 -21.67 7.65 3.79
CA LEU A 165 -21.33 6.65 4.80
C LEU A 165 -20.19 5.75 4.31
N TYR A 166 -20.31 5.22 3.09
CA TYR A 166 -19.29 4.35 2.52
C TYR A 166 -17.97 5.10 2.28
N PHE A 167 -18.04 6.37 1.90
CA PHE A 167 -16.86 7.20 1.72
C PHE A 167 -16.14 7.45 3.05
N VAL A 168 -16.85 7.82 4.11
CA VAL A 168 -16.27 8.00 5.44
C VAL A 168 -15.66 6.70 5.97
N VAL A 169 -16.35 5.56 5.79
CA VAL A 169 -15.82 4.24 6.19
C VAL A 169 -14.56 3.90 5.39
N CYS A 170 -14.54 4.11 4.07
CA CYS A 170 -13.34 3.89 3.26
C CYS A 170 -12.17 4.77 3.70
N CYS A 171 -12.43 6.06 4.00
CA CYS A 171 -11.41 6.98 4.50
C CYS A 171 -10.86 6.55 5.88
N ALA A 172 -11.74 6.16 6.81
CA ALA A 172 -11.33 5.67 8.12
C ALA A 172 -10.51 4.38 8.04
N LEU A 173 -10.94 3.43 7.19
CA LEU A 173 -10.19 2.21 6.92
C LEU A 173 -8.81 2.53 6.31
N GLN A 174 -8.75 3.39 5.29
CA GLN A 174 -7.47 3.76 4.68
C GLN A 174 -6.54 4.43 5.68
N PHE A 175 -7.05 5.36 6.49
CA PHE A 175 -6.27 5.99 7.55
C PHE A 175 -5.70 4.93 8.50
N GLY A 176 -6.54 4.05 9.05
CA GLY A 176 -6.10 3.04 10.02
C GLY A 176 -5.12 2.02 9.45
N MET A 177 -5.35 1.54 8.23
CA MET A 177 -4.46 0.56 7.59
C MET A 177 -3.08 1.15 7.30
N PHE A 178 -2.99 2.38 6.79
CA PHE A 178 -1.71 3.03 6.57
C PHE A 178 -1.04 3.47 7.88
N PHE A 179 -1.83 3.90 8.87
CA PHE A 179 -1.34 4.18 10.22
C PHE A 179 -0.61 2.96 10.78
N VAL A 180 -1.19 1.77 10.64
CA VAL A 180 -0.55 0.52 11.05
C VAL A 180 0.59 0.13 10.13
N SER A 181 0.32 -0.15 8.85
CA SER A 181 1.30 -0.79 7.97
C SER A 181 2.44 0.13 7.54
N ALA A 182 2.15 1.37 7.13
CA ALA A 182 3.19 2.29 6.67
C ALA A 182 3.79 3.07 7.85
N GLY A 183 2.97 3.40 8.85
CA GLY A 183 3.42 4.08 10.07
C GLY A 183 4.49 3.30 10.84
N MET A 184 4.22 2.02 11.15
CA MET A 184 5.24 1.13 11.75
C MET A 184 6.30 0.67 10.75
N GLY A 185 6.04 0.74 9.44
CA GLY A 185 6.97 0.27 8.42
C GLY A 185 8.30 1.03 8.40
N LEU A 186 8.27 2.31 8.77
CA LEU A 186 9.50 3.11 8.89
C LEU A 186 10.38 2.62 10.05
N TRP A 187 9.77 2.21 11.15
CA TRP A 187 10.44 1.77 12.37
C TRP A 187 10.80 0.28 12.37
N TYR A 188 10.25 -0.49 11.42
CA TYR A 188 10.44 -1.93 11.34
C TYR A 188 11.92 -2.35 11.32
N PRO A 189 12.81 -1.79 10.46
CA PRO A 189 14.22 -2.21 10.44
C PRO A 189 14.93 -1.97 11.77
N GLU A 190 14.66 -0.83 12.43
CA GLU A 190 15.27 -0.47 13.72
C GLU A 190 14.78 -1.39 14.84
N ILE A 191 13.47 -1.65 14.92
CA ILE A 191 12.89 -2.55 15.92
C ILE A 191 13.43 -3.97 15.73
N VAL A 192 13.47 -4.47 14.49
CA VAL A 192 14.06 -5.79 14.19
C VAL A 192 15.54 -5.82 14.55
N ASN A 193 16.30 -4.76 14.22
CA ASN A 193 17.72 -4.65 14.56
C ASN A 193 17.92 -4.80 16.07
N ARG A 194 17.16 -4.07 16.90
CA ARG A 194 17.20 -4.16 18.38
C ARG A 194 16.81 -5.55 18.90
N ILE A 195 15.80 -6.21 18.33
CA ILE A 195 15.41 -7.57 18.71
C ILE A 195 16.52 -8.58 18.37
N THR A 196 17.13 -8.44 17.20
CA THR A 196 18.19 -9.37 16.74
C THR A 196 19.53 -9.17 17.43
N SER A 197 19.82 -7.93 17.86
CA SER A 197 21.03 -7.61 18.62
C SER A 197 20.91 -7.91 20.11
N ALA A 198 19.70 -8.01 20.64
CA ALA A 198 19.46 -8.46 22.00
C ALA A 198 19.88 -9.93 22.18
N ASN A 199 20.36 -10.27 23.38
CA ASN A 199 20.78 -11.63 23.69
C ASN A 199 19.59 -12.59 23.66
N GLN A 200 19.48 -13.38 22.58
CA GLN A 200 18.36 -14.29 22.30
C GLN A 200 18.19 -15.41 23.35
N SER A 201 19.16 -15.57 24.28
CA SER A 201 19.08 -16.56 25.36
C SER A 201 18.20 -16.13 26.52
N VAL A 202 17.85 -14.84 26.64
CA VAL A 202 16.95 -14.33 27.68
C VAL A 202 15.59 -14.04 27.05
N PRO A 203 14.50 -14.72 27.49
CA PRO A 203 13.17 -14.44 26.99
C PRO A 203 12.75 -13.03 27.45
N ALA A 204 12.56 -12.12 26.50
CA ALA A 204 12.17 -10.75 26.74
C ALA A 204 11.08 -10.34 25.74
N THR A 205 10.12 -9.55 26.22
CA THR A 205 9.13 -8.90 25.35
C THR A 205 9.80 -7.89 24.44
N ILE A 206 9.13 -7.56 23.33
CA ILE A 206 9.55 -6.46 22.45
C ILE A 206 9.73 -5.14 23.22
N CYS A 207 8.91 -4.89 24.25
CA CYS A 207 8.95 -3.65 25.01
C CYS A 207 10.13 -3.60 25.99
N GLU A 208 10.47 -4.70 26.64
CA GLU A 208 11.67 -4.79 27.49
C GLU A 208 12.94 -4.57 26.68
N VAL A 209 12.99 -5.12 25.46
CA VAL A 209 14.11 -4.89 24.51
C VAL A 209 14.18 -3.42 24.08
N LEU A 210 13.04 -2.79 23.74
CA LEU A 210 13.01 -1.40 23.28
C LEU A 210 13.33 -0.38 24.39
N GLN A 211 12.96 -0.67 25.63
CA GLN A 211 13.19 0.19 26.80
C GLN A 211 14.59 0.03 27.41
N GLY A 212 15.39 -0.92 26.94
CA GLY A 212 16.75 -1.12 27.44
C GLY A 212 16.79 -1.64 28.88
N VAL A 213 15.76 -2.33 29.37
CA VAL A 213 15.67 -2.77 30.78
C VAL A 213 16.79 -3.75 31.18
N HIS A 214 17.54 -4.27 30.21
CA HIS A 214 18.69 -5.16 30.41
C HIS A 214 20.07 -4.55 30.10
N SER A 215 20.18 -3.23 29.87
CA SER A 215 21.50 -2.58 29.81
C SER A 215 22.06 -2.41 31.22
N SER A 216 23.07 -3.20 31.56
CA SER A 216 23.85 -3.09 32.79
C SER A 216 24.51 -1.72 32.93
N ASP A 217 24.58 -1.20 34.16
CA ASP A 217 25.12 0.12 34.58
C ASP A 217 26.57 0.44 34.12
N GLU A 218 27.28 -0.49 33.47
CA GLU A 218 28.63 -0.27 32.94
C GLU A 218 28.67 0.56 31.63
N ASP A 219 27.53 0.73 30.93
CA ASP A 219 27.48 1.41 29.62
C ASP A 219 27.41 2.96 29.69
N PHE A 220 27.23 3.56 30.87
CA PHE A 220 27.07 5.01 31.00
C PHE A 220 28.36 5.80 30.68
N VAL A 221 29.54 5.17 30.80
CA VAL A 221 30.84 5.82 30.52
C VAL A 221 31.20 5.80 29.02
N ALA A 222 30.57 4.93 28.21
CA ALA A 222 30.82 4.83 26.77
C ALA A 222 30.02 5.84 25.91
N TYR A 223 29.15 6.64 26.53
CA TYR A 223 28.22 7.54 25.82
C TYR A 223 28.89 8.79 25.22
N VAL A 224 30.14 9.09 25.59
CA VAL A 224 30.82 10.32 25.18
C VAL A 224 31.51 10.19 23.81
N GLU A 225 31.71 8.98 23.29
CA GLU A 225 32.46 8.78 22.02
C GLU A 225 31.94 7.60 21.19
N LYS A 226 30.62 7.41 21.11
CA LYS A 226 30.04 6.40 20.21
C LYS A 226 30.15 6.89 18.77
N GLU A 227 31.22 6.46 18.07
CA GLU A 227 31.25 6.49 16.61
C GLU A 227 29.93 5.90 16.07
N CYS A 228 29.29 6.62 15.15
CA CYS A 228 28.03 6.18 14.57
C CYS A 228 28.31 4.94 13.71
N ASP A 229 28.03 3.75 14.26
CA ASP A 229 28.17 2.50 13.54
C ASP A 229 26.99 2.33 12.58
N ASP A 230 27.21 2.67 11.31
CA ASP A 230 26.21 2.55 10.24
C ASP A 230 25.99 1.08 9.80
N ARG A 231 26.56 0.08 10.49
CA ARG A 231 26.42 -1.34 10.14
C ARG A 231 25.06 -1.90 10.58
N MET A 232 24.22 -2.21 9.60
CA MET A 232 23.01 -3.00 9.82
C MET A 232 23.33 -4.49 9.92
N THR A 233 22.69 -5.20 10.85
CA THR A 233 22.80 -6.67 10.93
C THR A 233 22.21 -7.31 9.67
N GLN A 234 22.83 -8.41 9.22
CA GLN A 234 22.36 -9.14 8.03
C GLN A 234 20.92 -9.66 8.20
N ASP A 235 20.54 -9.95 9.45
CA ASP A 235 19.23 -10.44 9.82
C ASP A 235 18.11 -9.48 9.43
N VAL A 236 18.32 -8.17 9.54
CA VAL A 236 17.31 -7.16 9.15
C VAL A 236 16.93 -7.31 7.68
N PHE A 237 17.90 -7.55 6.79
CA PHE A 237 17.61 -7.78 5.37
C PHE A 237 16.84 -9.08 5.13
N VAL A 238 17.19 -10.16 5.85
CA VAL A 238 16.46 -11.43 5.80
C VAL A 238 15.00 -11.21 6.23
N TYR A 239 14.76 -10.49 7.32
CA TYR A 239 13.40 -10.20 7.80
C TYR A 239 12.60 -9.28 6.87
N VAL A 240 13.23 -8.37 6.14
CA VAL A 240 12.57 -7.59 5.08
C VAL A 240 12.19 -8.48 3.89
N ILE A 241 13.04 -9.44 3.51
CA ILE A 241 12.74 -10.43 2.47
C ILE A 241 11.61 -11.36 2.89
N VAL A 242 11.60 -11.81 4.16
CA VAL A 242 10.51 -12.61 4.73
C VAL A 242 9.20 -11.83 4.71
N LEU A 243 9.20 -10.56 5.15
CA LEU A 243 8.04 -9.68 5.07
C LEU A 243 7.48 -9.58 3.64
N GLY A 244 8.36 -9.37 2.65
CA GLY A 244 7.99 -9.33 1.23
C GLY A 244 7.46 -10.66 0.68
N SER A 245 7.99 -11.78 1.17
CA SER A 245 7.54 -13.13 0.81
C SER A 245 6.14 -13.41 1.36
N ILE A 246 5.88 -13.03 2.62
CA ILE A 246 4.54 -13.14 3.24
C ILE A 246 3.54 -12.26 2.49
N TYR A 247 3.90 -11.01 2.13
CA TYR A 247 3.06 -10.15 1.29
C TYR A 247 2.71 -10.82 -0.05
N THR A 248 3.72 -11.37 -0.74
CA THR A 248 3.54 -12.02 -2.05
C THR A 248 2.59 -13.21 -1.95
N PHE A 249 2.82 -14.09 -0.97
CA PHE A 249 1.96 -15.24 -0.72
C PHE A 249 0.53 -14.81 -0.38
N LEU A 250 0.37 -13.84 0.52
CA LEU A 250 -0.93 -13.37 0.96
C LEU A 250 -1.73 -12.72 -0.19
N TYR A 251 -1.12 -11.92 -1.06
CA TYR A 251 -1.82 -11.35 -2.22
C TYR A 251 -2.26 -12.41 -3.23
N LEU A 252 -1.45 -13.45 -3.47
CA LEU A 252 -1.83 -14.59 -4.31
C LEU A 252 -2.99 -15.37 -3.68
N ALA A 253 -2.90 -15.68 -2.39
CA ALA A 253 -3.95 -16.33 -1.63
C ALA A 253 -5.25 -15.51 -1.70
N MET A 254 -5.21 -14.22 -1.42
CA MET A 254 -6.37 -13.33 -1.50
C MET A 254 -6.98 -13.26 -2.90
N SER A 255 -6.16 -13.18 -3.95
CA SER A 255 -6.65 -13.19 -5.34
C SER A 255 -7.46 -14.45 -5.66
N THR A 256 -7.02 -15.62 -5.18
CA THR A 256 -7.77 -16.88 -5.34
C THR A 256 -8.99 -16.97 -4.42
N LEU A 257 -8.88 -16.52 -3.16
CA LEU A 257 -9.99 -16.51 -2.20
C LEU A 257 -11.13 -15.60 -2.64
N LEU A 258 -10.83 -14.46 -3.29
CA LEU A 258 -11.82 -13.55 -3.85
C LEU A 258 -12.70 -14.19 -4.95
N GLN A 259 -12.32 -15.34 -5.50
CA GLN A 259 -13.17 -16.10 -6.42
C GLN A 259 -14.30 -16.85 -5.71
N LYS A 260 -14.11 -17.19 -4.44
CA LYS A 260 -15.04 -18.04 -3.65
C LYS A 260 -15.69 -17.29 -2.50
N ILE A 261 -14.98 -16.35 -1.89
CA ILE A 261 -15.36 -15.64 -0.67
C ILE A 261 -15.59 -14.17 -1.01
N ARG A 262 -16.66 -13.59 -0.43
CA ARG A 262 -16.95 -12.16 -0.59
C ARG A 262 -15.86 -11.31 0.04
N ARG A 263 -15.48 -10.23 -0.65
CA ARG A 263 -14.42 -9.29 -0.23
C ARG A 263 -14.53 -8.81 1.23
N GLY A 264 -15.75 -8.55 1.71
CA GLY A 264 -15.98 -8.07 3.08
C GLY A 264 -15.49 -9.04 4.17
N HIS A 265 -15.69 -10.35 3.98
CA HIS A 265 -15.22 -11.35 4.95
C HIS A 265 -13.70 -11.48 4.96
N ILE A 266 -13.06 -11.38 3.78
CA ILE A 266 -11.59 -11.39 3.67
C ILE A 266 -11.00 -10.15 4.38
N LEU A 267 -11.61 -8.98 4.17
CA LEU A 267 -11.19 -7.73 4.78
C LEU A 267 -11.33 -7.77 6.31
N PHE A 268 -12.46 -8.29 6.81
CA PHE A 268 -12.68 -8.52 8.23
C PHE A 268 -11.61 -9.45 8.82
N PHE A 269 -11.40 -10.62 8.19
CA PHE A 269 -10.45 -11.62 8.68
C PHE A 269 -9.01 -11.08 8.72
N ASN A 270 -8.59 -10.37 7.68
CA ASN A 270 -7.25 -9.77 7.65
C ASN A 270 -7.07 -8.74 8.77
N LEU A 271 -7.98 -7.77 8.89
CA LEU A 271 -7.86 -6.73 9.92
C LEU A 271 -7.99 -7.28 11.34
N PHE A 272 -8.83 -8.30 11.53
CA PHE A 272 -8.92 -9.01 12.81
C PHE A 272 -7.61 -9.73 13.15
N THR A 273 -7.05 -10.48 12.21
CA THR A 273 -5.77 -11.19 12.39
C THR A 273 -4.64 -10.20 12.66
N SER A 274 -4.59 -9.08 11.92
CA SER A 274 -3.65 -7.98 12.16
C SER A 274 -3.77 -7.47 13.59
N GLY A 275 -4.96 -7.10 14.03
CA GLY A 275 -5.20 -6.59 15.38
C GLY A 275 -4.82 -7.57 16.48
N VAL A 276 -5.18 -8.85 16.35
CA VAL A 276 -4.81 -9.90 17.31
C VAL A 276 -3.29 -10.06 17.38
N CYS A 277 -2.59 -10.13 16.24
CA CYS A 277 -1.13 -10.17 16.22
C CYS A 277 -0.49 -8.93 16.87
N GLY A 278 -1.07 -7.75 16.67
CA GLY A 278 -0.61 -6.51 17.30
C GLY A 278 -0.75 -6.50 18.82
N VAL A 279 -1.86 -7.04 19.36
CA VAL A 279 -2.03 -7.20 20.82
C VAL A 279 -1.03 -8.23 21.35
N LEU A 280 -0.93 -9.40 20.71
CA LEU A 280 0.00 -10.46 21.12
C LEU A 280 1.45 -10.00 21.16
N LEU A 281 1.84 -9.12 20.23
CA LEU A 281 3.21 -8.61 20.12
C LEU A 281 3.72 -7.99 21.43
N ALA A 282 2.84 -7.34 22.21
CA ALA A 282 3.22 -6.69 23.46
C ALA A 282 3.43 -7.65 24.65
N TYR A 283 3.02 -8.92 24.53
CA TYR A 283 3.00 -9.88 25.65
C TYR A 283 3.73 -11.19 25.36
N VAL A 284 4.24 -11.37 24.14
CA VAL A 284 5.03 -12.54 23.74
C VAL A 284 6.52 -12.28 23.98
N ASN A 285 7.22 -13.30 24.46
CA ASN A 285 8.64 -13.21 24.83
C ASN A 285 9.56 -14.08 23.96
N ASP A 286 9.00 -14.94 23.09
CA ASP A 286 9.78 -15.74 22.16
C ASP A 286 10.19 -14.89 20.94
N PRO A 287 11.48 -14.70 20.65
CA PRO A 287 11.94 -13.73 19.65
C PRO A 287 11.46 -14.06 18.23
N TYR A 288 11.40 -15.34 17.87
CA TYR A 288 10.90 -15.76 16.55
C TYR A 288 9.39 -15.54 16.43
N PHE A 289 8.64 -15.83 17.51
CA PHE A 289 7.20 -15.61 17.53
C PHE A 289 6.85 -14.11 17.56
N VAL A 290 7.63 -13.26 18.24
CA VAL A 290 7.52 -11.80 18.18
C VAL A 290 7.70 -11.32 16.75
N LEU A 291 8.76 -11.73 16.05
CA LEU A 291 9.04 -11.32 14.68
C LEU A 291 7.97 -11.78 13.69
N LEU A 292 7.47 -13.01 13.85
CA LEU A 292 6.35 -13.53 13.05
C LEU A 292 5.06 -12.73 13.30
N CYS A 293 4.73 -12.45 14.56
CA CYS A 293 3.56 -11.64 14.92
C CYS A 293 3.70 -10.21 14.37
N PHE A 294 4.90 -9.62 14.41
CA PHE A 294 5.14 -8.28 13.89
C PHE A 294 4.98 -8.23 12.36
N CYS A 295 5.54 -9.22 11.65
CA CYS A 295 5.32 -9.38 10.21
C CYS A 295 3.83 -9.55 9.89
N ALA A 296 3.13 -10.46 10.58
CA ALA A 296 1.72 -10.70 10.36
C ALA A 296 0.88 -9.44 10.60
N PHE A 297 1.12 -8.74 11.71
CA PHE A 297 0.45 -7.50 12.07
C PHE A 297 0.50 -6.47 10.92
N MET A 298 1.70 -6.28 10.39
CA MET A 298 2.01 -5.36 9.30
C MET A 298 1.41 -5.79 7.96
N VAL A 299 1.62 -7.05 7.58
CA VAL A 299 1.22 -7.58 6.25
C VAL A 299 -0.30 -7.67 6.13
N PHE A 300 -1.00 -8.14 7.16
CA PHE A 300 -2.46 -8.23 7.11
C PHE A 300 -3.14 -6.85 7.07
N ALA A 301 -2.60 -5.85 7.79
CA ALA A 301 -3.07 -4.46 7.67
C ALA A 301 -2.77 -3.88 6.29
N GLY A 302 -1.52 -3.97 5.82
CA GLY A 302 -1.09 -3.33 4.58
C GLY A 302 -1.72 -3.96 3.34
N SER A 303 -1.94 -5.27 3.34
CA SER A 303 -2.57 -5.96 2.22
C SER A 303 -4.07 -5.67 2.09
N SER A 304 -4.72 -5.25 3.19
CA SER A 304 -6.11 -4.80 3.20
C SER A 304 -6.30 -3.45 2.48
N ILE A 305 -5.23 -2.65 2.31
CA ILE A 305 -5.26 -1.38 1.55
C ILE A 305 -5.74 -1.62 0.11
N SER A 306 -5.19 -2.64 -0.55
CA SER A 306 -5.57 -2.99 -1.93
C SER A 306 -7.02 -3.48 -2.03
N LEU A 307 -7.51 -4.20 -1.01
CA LEU A 307 -8.91 -4.65 -0.98
C LEU A 307 -9.87 -3.48 -0.82
N VAL A 308 -9.56 -2.50 0.03
CA VAL A 308 -10.38 -1.28 0.18
C VAL A 308 -10.35 -0.43 -1.10
N ASN A 309 -9.21 -0.33 -1.79
CA ASN A 309 -9.15 0.33 -3.10
C ASN A 309 -10.02 -0.39 -4.14
N GLY A 310 -9.97 -1.71 -4.19
CA GLY A 310 -10.87 -2.50 -5.04
C GLY A 310 -12.34 -2.31 -4.69
N ALA A 311 -12.65 -2.26 -3.38
CA ALA A 311 -13.99 -1.95 -2.89
C ALA A 311 -14.43 -0.54 -3.33
N ALA A 312 -13.61 0.50 -3.12
CA ALA A 312 -13.92 1.86 -3.55
C ALA A 312 -14.17 1.95 -5.07
N VAL A 313 -13.38 1.26 -5.89
CA VAL A 313 -13.58 1.18 -7.35
C VAL A 313 -14.91 0.51 -7.73
N SER A 314 -15.43 -0.40 -6.90
CA SER A 314 -16.72 -1.06 -7.15
C SER A 314 -17.93 -0.34 -6.55
N LEU A 315 -17.75 0.35 -5.41
CA LEU A 315 -18.81 1.07 -4.70
C LEU A 315 -19.14 2.42 -5.35
N PHE A 316 -18.13 3.16 -5.80
CA PHE A 316 -18.34 4.52 -6.31
C PHE A 316 -18.61 4.53 -7.82
N PRO A 317 -19.59 5.36 -8.25
CA PRO A 317 -19.90 5.51 -9.66
C PRO A 317 -18.71 6.13 -10.40
N THR A 318 -18.57 5.80 -11.69
CA THR A 318 -17.38 6.09 -12.50
C THR A 318 -16.96 7.55 -12.50
N HIS A 319 -17.92 8.48 -12.58
CA HIS A 319 -17.66 9.92 -12.67
C HIS A 319 -17.02 10.53 -11.40
N VAL A 320 -17.17 9.90 -10.23
CA VAL A 320 -16.52 10.33 -8.97
C VAL A 320 -15.55 9.28 -8.39
N ARG A 321 -15.41 8.13 -9.05
CA ARG A 321 -14.60 7.01 -8.57
C ARG A 321 -13.14 7.39 -8.36
N ALA A 322 -12.52 8.03 -9.35
CA ALA A 322 -11.11 8.42 -9.27
C ALA A 322 -10.89 9.40 -8.10
N MET A 323 -11.82 10.34 -7.91
CA MET A 323 -11.78 11.28 -6.78
C MET A 323 -11.92 10.55 -5.44
N ALA A 324 -12.86 9.61 -5.32
CA ALA A 324 -13.07 8.83 -4.09
C ALA A 324 -11.84 8.02 -3.68
N VAL A 325 -11.23 7.30 -4.64
CA VAL A 325 -10.00 6.54 -4.41
C VAL A 325 -8.85 7.47 -4.04
N CYS A 326 -8.71 8.61 -4.73
CA CYS A 326 -7.64 9.56 -4.46
C CYS A 326 -7.76 10.18 -3.06
N LEU A 327 -8.95 10.66 -2.68
CA LEU A 327 -9.20 11.28 -1.38
C LEU A 327 -9.06 10.26 -0.23
N SER A 328 -9.56 9.03 -0.40
CA SER A 328 -9.38 7.98 0.60
C SER A 328 -7.90 7.58 0.77
N LEU A 329 -7.13 7.48 -0.32
CA LEU A 329 -5.68 7.27 -0.25
C LEU A 329 -4.94 8.45 0.39
N MET A 330 -5.39 9.70 0.19
CA MET A 330 -4.82 10.86 0.90
C MET A 330 -5.02 10.73 2.41
N MET A 331 -6.21 10.32 2.86
CA MET A 331 -6.44 10.01 4.28
C MET A 331 -5.54 8.88 4.77
N GLY A 332 -5.30 7.85 3.96
CA GLY A 332 -4.29 6.83 4.24
C GLY A 332 -2.89 7.41 4.47
N ARG A 333 -2.42 8.30 3.59
CA ARG A 333 -1.10 8.94 3.77
C ARG A 333 -1.02 9.79 5.03
N LEU A 334 -2.10 10.48 5.41
CA LEU A 334 -2.17 11.17 6.71
C LEU A 334 -2.05 10.18 7.88
N GLY A 335 -2.67 9.00 7.77
CA GLY A 335 -2.51 7.90 8.72
C GLY A 335 -1.05 7.46 8.87
N SER A 336 -0.34 7.26 7.76
CA SER A 336 1.09 6.91 7.79
C SER A 336 1.93 7.96 8.52
N VAL A 337 1.71 9.25 8.22
CA VAL A 337 2.43 10.35 8.89
C VAL A 337 2.10 10.38 10.38
N ALA A 338 0.82 10.28 10.74
CA ALA A 338 0.38 10.27 12.13
C ALA A 338 0.98 9.07 12.89
N GLY A 339 0.96 7.87 12.30
CA GLY A 339 1.50 6.65 12.93
C GLY A 339 3.00 6.72 13.16
N THR A 340 3.77 7.12 12.14
CA THR A 340 5.23 7.25 12.27
C THR A 340 5.63 8.27 13.34
N ASN A 341 4.95 9.42 13.39
CA ASN A 341 5.23 10.44 14.41
C ASN A 341 4.79 10.00 15.80
N LEU A 342 3.65 9.31 15.93
CA LEU A 342 3.21 8.79 17.21
C LEU A 342 4.24 7.81 17.79
N ILE A 343 4.74 6.88 16.98
CA ILE A 343 5.81 5.95 17.41
C ILE A 343 7.02 6.72 17.94
N GLY A 344 7.51 7.70 17.18
CA GLY A 344 8.67 8.49 17.59
C GLY A 344 8.47 9.32 18.87
N LEU A 345 7.22 9.55 19.30
CA LEU A 345 6.89 10.30 20.51
C LEU A 345 6.68 9.43 21.74
N ILE A 346 6.11 8.23 21.61
CA ILE A 346 5.62 7.45 22.76
C ILE A 346 6.15 6.02 22.84
N MET A 347 6.91 5.52 21.84
CA MET A 347 7.34 4.12 21.84
C MET A 347 8.32 3.80 22.96
N GLU A 348 9.25 4.70 23.28
CA GLU A 348 10.24 4.49 24.35
C GLU A 348 9.59 4.63 25.75
N ASP A 349 8.77 5.65 25.95
CA ASP A 349 8.08 5.90 27.23
C ASP A 349 6.99 4.88 27.54
N SER A 350 6.25 4.42 26.52
CA SER A 350 5.05 3.59 26.68
C SER A 350 4.86 2.66 25.49
N CYS A 351 5.79 1.71 25.34
CA CYS A 351 5.79 0.72 24.27
C CYS A 351 4.48 -0.09 24.19
N THR A 352 4.00 -0.64 25.30
CA THR A 352 2.78 -1.45 25.34
C THR A 352 1.56 -0.64 24.90
N LEU A 353 1.47 0.63 25.30
CA LEU A 353 0.41 1.53 24.86
C LEU A 353 0.47 1.75 23.35
N THR A 354 1.67 1.96 22.81
CA THR A 354 1.89 2.16 21.37
C THR A 354 1.37 0.97 20.57
N PHE A 355 1.79 -0.26 20.89
CA PHE A 355 1.31 -1.44 20.17
C PHE A 355 -0.20 -1.66 20.34
N ASN A 356 -0.75 -1.44 21.54
CA ASN A 356 -2.19 -1.59 21.78
C ASN A 356 -3.03 -0.55 21.02
N VAL A 357 -2.58 0.69 20.87
CA VAL A 357 -3.26 1.73 20.07
C VAL A 357 -3.31 1.32 18.60
N PHE A 358 -2.19 0.86 18.05
CA PHE A 358 -2.12 0.41 16.67
C PHE A 358 -2.98 -0.85 16.44
N ALA A 359 -2.94 -1.81 17.36
CA ALA A 359 -3.75 -3.02 17.30
C ALA A 359 -5.25 -2.69 17.39
N GLY A 360 -5.64 -1.78 18.30
CA GLY A 360 -7.00 -1.28 18.44
C GLY A 360 -7.51 -0.61 17.17
N CYS A 361 -6.66 0.13 16.46
CA CYS A 361 -6.99 0.72 15.17
C CYS A 361 -7.32 -0.37 14.12
N SER A 362 -6.54 -1.44 14.03
CA SER A 362 -6.83 -2.59 13.15
C SER A 362 -8.14 -3.30 13.53
N LEU A 363 -8.38 -3.54 14.83
CA LEU A 363 -9.61 -4.20 15.31
C LEU A 363 -10.87 -3.35 15.07
N LEU A 364 -10.80 -2.04 15.32
CA LEU A 364 -11.86 -1.09 14.96
C LEU A 364 -12.11 -1.10 13.46
N GLY A 365 -11.04 -1.13 12.67
CA GLY A 365 -11.10 -1.28 11.22
C GLY A 365 -11.87 -2.55 10.82
N ALA A 366 -11.58 -3.70 11.45
CA ALA A 366 -12.31 -4.94 11.21
C ALA A 366 -13.82 -4.76 11.43
N MET A 367 -14.25 -4.11 12.52
CA MET A 367 -15.66 -3.85 12.77
C MET A 367 -16.30 -2.90 11.75
N LEU A 368 -15.58 -1.86 11.31
CA LEU A 368 -16.06 -0.95 10.26
C LEU A 368 -16.28 -1.65 8.91
N THR A 369 -15.57 -2.75 8.62
CA THR A 369 -15.77 -3.51 7.38
C THR A 369 -17.18 -4.10 7.28
N LEU A 370 -17.85 -4.36 8.41
CA LEU A 370 -19.21 -4.91 8.45
C LEU A 370 -20.25 -3.92 7.92
N VAL A 371 -19.93 -2.63 7.90
CA VAL A 371 -20.77 -1.56 7.35
C VAL A 371 -20.70 -1.52 5.81
N LEU A 372 -19.61 -2.02 5.22
CA LEU A 372 -19.45 -2.05 3.77
C LEU A 372 -20.33 -3.15 3.15
N PRO A 373 -21.03 -2.87 2.05
CA PRO A 373 -21.89 -3.85 1.42
C PRO A 373 -21.05 -4.97 0.80
N SER A 374 -21.49 -6.20 1.04
CA SER A 374 -20.74 -7.43 0.69
C SER A 374 -20.79 -7.80 -0.80
N ARG A 375 -21.50 -7.04 -1.64
CA ARG A 375 -21.63 -7.24 -3.10
C ARG A 375 -20.91 -6.16 -3.88
#